data_AF-A0A5J5EGP5-F1
#
_entry.id   AF-A0A5J5EGP5-F1
#
_cell.length_a   1.000
_cell.length_b   1.000
_cell.length_c   1.000
_cell.angle_alpha   90.00
_cell.angle_beta   90.00
_cell.angle_gamma   90.00
#
_symmetry.space_group_name_H-M   'P 1'
#
loop_
_entity.id
_entity.type
_entity.pdbx_description
1 polymer ?
#
loop_
_entity_poly.entity_id
_entity_poly.type
_entity_poly.pdbx_seq_one_letter_code
_entity_poly.pdbx_strand_id
1 'polypeptide(L)'
;MSNSSNGGDARTVDFETLDRRYAIAVNLECWELLAMHSIANDESIPRIRLRMMKAFAGLPPGGGATAVSAPAPPTTASRRGGGNGSNRWL
;
A
#
# COMPACT_ATOMS: atom_id res chain seq x y z
N MET A 1 9.17 21.44 -36.47
CA MET A 1 8.45 22.12 -35.37
C MET A 1 8.38 21.14 -34.21
N SER A 2 9.02 21.49 -33.12
CA SER A 2 9.39 20.60 -32.01
C SER A 2 8.15 20.08 -31.27
N ASN A 3 8.09 18.76 -31.09
CA ASN A 3 7.10 18.09 -30.26
C ASN A 3 7.55 18.24 -28.79
N SER A 4 7.03 19.23 -28.07
CA SER A 4 7.32 19.41 -26.65
C SER A 4 6.73 18.24 -25.86
N SER A 5 7.60 17.32 -25.47
CA SER A 5 7.31 16.24 -24.53
C SER A 5 6.76 16.84 -23.23
N ASN A 6 5.51 16.46 -22.93
CA ASN A 6 4.79 16.78 -21.70
C ASN A 6 5.45 16.01 -20.53
N GLY A 7 6.63 16.47 -20.11
CA GLY A 7 7.33 15.98 -18.94
C GLY A 7 6.78 16.65 -17.69
N GLY A 8 5.62 16.18 -17.23
CA GLY A 8 5.11 16.55 -15.91
C GLY A 8 6.09 16.07 -14.84
N ASP A 9 6.79 17.00 -14.20
CA ASP A 9 7.73 16.73 -13.13
C ASP A 9 7.07 15.96 -11.98
N ALA A 10 7.54 14.74 -11.76
CA ALA A 10 7.14 13.85 -10.67
C ALA A 10 7.64 14.31 -9.27
N ARG A 11 7.74 15.62 -9.01
CA ARG A 11 8.45 16.17 -7.84
C ARG A 11 7.70 17.18 -6.98
N THR A 12 6.54 17.67 -7.38
CA THR A 12 5.75 18.57 -6.53
C THR A 12 4.67 17.77 -5.82
N VAL A 13 4.90 17.47 -4.54
CA VAL A 13 3.79 17.00 -3.68
C VAL A 13 2.84 18.17 -3.52
N ASP A 14 1.59 18.00 -3.94
CA ASP A 14 0.56 19.04 -3.83
C ASP A 14 0.45 19.54 -2.39
N PHE A 15 0.35 20.86 -2.20
CA PHE A 15 0.22 21.46 -0.87
C PHE A 15 -0.96 20.88 -0.06
N GLU A 16 -2.07 20.59 -0.73
CA GLU A 16 -3.23 19.93 -0.11
C GLU A 16 -2.90 18.53 0.42
N THR A 17 -1.99 17.81 -0.25
CA THR A 17 -1.53 16.49 0.18
C THR A 17 -0.60 16.59 1.39
N LEU A 18 0.25 17.62 1.43
CA LEU A 18 1.10 17.90 2.59
C LEU A 18 0.26 18.27 3.82
N ASP A 19 -0.71 19.16 3.67
CA ASP A 19 -1.59 19.61 4.74
C ASP A 19 -2.40 18.44 5.34
N ARG A 20 -2.98 17.59 4.48
CA ARG A 20 -3.67 16.36 4.92
C ARG A 20 -2.75 15.42 5.70
N ARG A 21 -1.52 15.19 5.22
CA ARG A 21 -0.55 14.32 5.91
C ARG A 21 -0.12 14.91 7.25
N TYR A 22 0.07 16.22 7.31
CA TYR A 22 0.39 16.92 8.54
C TYR A 22 -0.72 16.76 9.58
N ALA A 23 -1.98 16.98 9.21
CA ALA A 23 -3.12 16.75 10.10
C ALA A 23 -3.18 15.31 10.63
N ILE A 24 -2.88 14.32 9.79
CA ILE A 24 -2.82 12.91 10.19
C ILE A 24 -1.65 12.65 11.15
N ALA A 25 -0.48 13.26 10.92
CA ALA A 25 0.67 13.12 11.81
C ALA A 25 0.37 13.62 13.22
N VAL A 26 -0.26 14.80 13.34
CA VAL A 26 -0.70 15.37 14.62
C VAL A 26 -1.65 14.40 15.35
N ASN A 27 -2.61 13.81 14.63
CA ASN A 27 -3.52 12.83 15.20
C ASN A 27 -2.81 11.55 15.67
N LEU A 28 -1.74 11.11 14.97
CA LEU A 28 -0.99 9.92 15.33
C LEU A 28 -0.07 10.10 16.55
N GLU A 29 0.41 11.32 16.77
CA GLU A 29 1.29 11.67 17.88
C GLU A 29 0.52 11.88 19.19
N CYS A 30 -0.72 12.36 19.11
CA CYS A 30 -1.53 12.67 20.29
C CYS A 30 -2.45 11.52 20.69
N TRP A 31 -2.20 10.94 21.87
CA TRP A 31 -3.00 9.83 22.40
C TRP A 31 -4.46 10.21 22.67
N GLU A 32 -4.72 11.43 23.12
CA GLU A 32 -6.07 11.93 23.42
C GLU A 32 -6.92 12.03 22.15
N LEU A 33 -6.33 12.46 21.03
CA LEU A 33 -7.01 12.50 19.74
C LEU A 33 -7.37 11.08 19.27
N LEU A 34 -6.44 10.12 19.39
CA LEU A 34 -6.72 8.73 19.08
C LEU A 34 -7.83 8.14 19.96
N ALA A 35 -7.88 8.49 21.24
CA ALA A 35 -8.93 8.06 22.16
C ALA A 35 -10.29 8.66 21.78
N MET A 36 -10.36 9.96 21.48
CA MET A 36 -11.58 10.59 20.99
C MET A 36 -12.09 9.93 19.70
N HIS A 37 -11.20 9.68 18.74
CA HIS A 37 -11.57 8.97 17.52
C HIS A 37 -12.02 7.53 17.77
N SER A 38 -11.43 6.85 18.75
CA SER A 38 -11.83 5.51 19.18
C SER A 38 -13.25 5.49 19.74
N ILE A 39 -13.58 6.44 20.62
CA ILE A 39 -14.93 6.60 21.20
C ILE A 39 -15.94 6.98 20.13
N ALA A 40 -15.62 7.95 19.27
CA ALA A 40 -16.55 8.47 18.27
C ALA A 40 -16.90 7.44 17.18
N ASN A 41 -15.99 6.51 16.86
CA ASN A 41 -16.20 5.51 15.82
C ASN A 41 -16.50 4.09 16.35
N ASP A 42 -16.59 3.91 17.67
CA ASP A 42 -16.72 2.58 18.32
C ASP A 42 -15.67 1.57 17.81
N GLU A 43 -14.45 2.04 17.65
CA GLU A 43 -13.33 1.26 17.13
C GLU A 43 -12.18 1.26 18.13
N SER A 44 -11.52 0.12 18.31
CA SER A 44 -10.33 0.04 19.15
C SER A 44 -9.24 1.02 18.64
N ILE A 45 -8.52 1.68 19.56
CA ILE A 45 -7.39 2.59 19.24
C ILE A 45 -6.41 2.01 18.20
N PRO A 46 -5.99 0.73 18.25
CA PRO A 46 -5.11 0.16 17.21
C PRO A 46 -5.69 0.20 15.79
N ARG A 47 -7.01 0.03 15.63
CA ARG A 47 -7.68 0.09 14.32
C ARG A 47 -7.70 1.51 13.77
N ILE A 48 -7.99 2.50 14.62
CA ILE A 48 -7.91 3.92 14.26
C ILE A 48 -6.49 4.29 13.82
N ARG A 49 -5.49 3.93 14.62
CA ARG A 49 -4.08 4.19 14.32
C ARG A 49 -3.66 3.56 12.99
N LEU A 50 -4.07 2.31 12.73
CA LEU A 50 -3.79 1.63 11.46
C LEU A 50 -4.42 2.36 10.27
N ARG A 51 -5.68 2.80 10.39
CA ARG A 51 -6.37 3.58 9.35
C ARG A 51 -5.66 4.90 9.06
N MET A 52 -5.27 5.62 10.10
CA MET A 52 -4.52 6.87 9.97
C MET A 52 -3.15 6.66 9.32
N MET A 53 -2.40 5.61 9.70
CA MET A 53 -1.13 5.27 9.04
C MET A 53 -1.32 4.94 7.55
N LYS A 54 -2.40 4.22 7.19
CA LYS A 54 -2.75 3.96 5.78
C LYS A 54 -3.03 5.26 5.02
N ALA A 55 -3.82 6.16 5.62
CA ALA A 55 -4.13 7.46 5.02
C ALA A 55 -2.88 8.35 4.89
N PHE A 56 -1.98 8.33 5.88
CA PHE A 56 -0.70 9.03 5.82
C PHE A 56 0.16 8.55 4.64
N ALA A 57 0.18 7.23 4.40
CA ALA A 57 0.84 6.61 3.25
C ALA A 57 0.11 6.86 1.91
N GLY A 58 -1.08 7.47 1.91
CA GLY A 58 -1.88 7.71 0.71
C GLY A 58 -2.65 6.48 0.21
N LEU A 59 -2.87 5.47 1.06
CA LEU A 59 -3.63 4.27 0.70
C LEU A 59 -5.15 4.53 0.80
N PRO A 60 -5.96 3.98 -0.13
CA PRO A 60 -7.40 4.21 -0.14
C PRO A 60 -8.10 3.64 1.10
N PRO A 61 -9.08 4.37 1.68
CA PRO A 61 -9.87 3.89 2.81
C PRO A 61 -10.87 2.83 2.32
N GLY A 62 -10.49 1.56 2.43
CA GLY A 62 -11.34 0.44 1.96
C GLY A 62 -10.57 -0.73 1.34
N GLY A 63 -9.27 -0.56 1.10
CA GLY A 63 -8.39 -1.66 0.69
C GLY A 63 -8.13 -2.62 1.85
N GLY A 64 -9.07 -3.53 2.13
CA GLY A 64 -8.70 -4.87 2.55
C GLY A 64 -7.75 -5.41 1.49
N ALA A 65 -6.62 -5.97 1.91
CA ALA A 65 -5.54 -6.47 1.08
C ALA A 65 -6.06 -6.94 -0.31
N THR A 66 -6.04 -6.05 -1.30
CA THR A 66 -5.98 -6.52 -2.67
C THR A 66 -4.65 -7.21 -2.70
N ALA A 67 -4.72 -8.54 -2.78
CA ALA A 67 -3.58 -9.42 -2.86
C ALA A 67 -2.49 -8.70 -3.63
N VAL A 68 -1.32 -8.55 -3.02
CA VAL A 68 -0.11 -8.35 -3.79
C VAL A 68 -0.12 -9.54 -4.74
N SER A 69 -0.54 -9.31 -5.98
CA SER A 69 -0.54 -10.32 -7.02
C SER A 69 0.94 -10.61 -7.22
N ALA A 70 1.44 -11.61 -6.49
CA ALA A 70 2.75 -12.16 -6.77
C ALA A 70 2.76 -12.43 -8.28
N PRO A 71 3.76 -11.93 -9.03
CA PRO A 71 3.81 -12.17 -10.45
C PRO A 71 3.64 -13.67 -10.69
N ALA A 72 2.64 -14.03 -11.47
CA ALA A 72 2.29 -15.42 -11.73
C ALA A 72 3.56 -16.17 -12.17
N PRO A 73 3.86 -17.35 -11.59
CA PRO A 73 4.98 -18.15 -12.07
C PRO A 73 4.74 -18.47 -13.56
N PRO A 74 5.72 -18.25 -14.46
CA PRO A 74 5.53 -18.51 -15.88
C PRO A 74 5.17 -19.98 -16.09
N THR A 75 3.96 -20.22 -16.58
CA THR A 75 3.42 -21.55 -16.87
C THR A 75 4.04 -22.06 -18.18
N THR A 76 5.04 -22.92 -18.03
CA THR A 76 5.55 -23.95 -18.96
C THR A 76 5.34 -23.76 -20.47
N ALA A 77 6.38 -23.30 -21.16
CA ALA A 77 6.58 -23.63 -22.57
C ALA A 77 7.42 -24.93 -22.66
N SER A 78 6.76 -25.98 -23.14
CA SER A 78 7.35 -27.27 -23.50
C SER A 78 8.58 -27.11 -24.39
N ARG A 79 9.76 -27.52 -23.92
CA ARG A 79 10.87 -27.97 -24.77
C ARG A 79 11.51 -29.21 -24.15
N ARG A 80 11.39 -30.30 -24.90
CA ARG A 80 12.09 -31.57 -24.77
C ARG A 80 13.57 -31.40 -24.38
N GLY A 81 14.06 -32.21 -23.45
CA GLY A 81 15.49 -32.49 -23.36
C GLY A 81 16.00 -32.98 -22.01
N GLY A 82 15.98 -34.30 -21.79
CA GLY A 82 17.11 -35.04 -21.21
C GLY A 82 17.28 -35.12 -19.69
N GLY A 83 17.27 -36.37 -19.17
CA GLY A 83 18.06 -36.81 -18.01
C GLY A 83 17.35 -36.74 -16.65
N ASN A 84 16.73 -37.82 -16.15
CA ASN A 84 17.30 -39.01 -15.48
C ASN A 84 17.55 -38.80 -13.95
N GLY A 85 16.88 -39.63 -13.12
CA GLY A 85 17.12 -39.75 -11.66
C GLY A 85 15.93 -39.31 -10.78
N SER A 86 14.87 -40.10 -10.60
CA SER A 86 14.73 -41.22 -9.63
C SER A 86 14.56 -40.79 -8.15
N ASN A 87 13.47 -41.29 -7.54
CA ASN A 87 13.11 -41.40 -6.09
C ASN A 87 12.27 -40.22 -5.55
N ARG A 88 10.98 -40.28 -5.17
CA ARG A 88 10.04 -41.29 -4.63
C ARG A 88 10.58 -42.08 -3.43
N TRP A 89 10.25 -41.64 -2.21
CA TRP A 89 9.92 -42.38 -0.96
C TRP A 89 9.20 -41.36 -0.04
N LEU A 90 7.99 -41.61 0.52
CA LEU A 90 7.66 -42.49 1.67
C LEU A 90 8.57 -42.25 2.88
#